data_AF-A0A2S2NTY2-F1
#
_entry.id   AF-A0A2S2NTY2-F1
#
_cell.length_a   1.000
_cell.length_b   1.000
_cell.length_c   1.000
_cell.angle_alpha   90.00
_cell.angle_beta   90.00
_cell.angle_gamma   90.00
#
_symmetry.space_group_name_H-M   'P 1'
#
loop_
_entity.id
_entity.type
_entity.pdbx_description
1 polymer ?
#
loop_
_entity_poly.entity_id
_entity_poly.type
_entity_poly.pdbx_seq_one_letter_code
_entity_poly.pdbx_strand_id
1 'polypeptide(L)'
;MEPEVPEVGYSDDVSKLHDAGFDAYLTSTVFVNLCNLYGKVKGIKEHISTDSDHLKQFENKLYMIRYNEDPCLNLSGPEPQLQRSHVYHITFPAEWKTIDITNIFSPFTNVFIKYINDTSAWVALRDGSQAKAMNKILPKLQALHKNIILLPWSVYYKDTCTTNASTTTKRKISNCSSSPPKDNVDSSIAEDSSDDHDGHTPEKVPRISRG
;
A
#
# COMPACT_ATOMS: atom_id res chain seq x y z
N MET A 1 10.90 -46.64 -17.69
CA MET A 1 11.13 -45.49 -18.58
C MET A 1 10.17 -44.42 -18.15
N GLU A 2 10.62 -43.44 -17.38
CA GLU A 2 9.83 -42.22 -17.19
C GLU A 2 9.84 -41.44 -18.52
N PRO A 3 8.70 -40.86 -18.94
CA PRO A 3 8.68 -40.02 -20.12
C PRO A 3 9.49 -38.74 -19.87
N GLU A 4 10.45 -38.45 -20.73
CA GLU A 4 11.10 -37.14 -20.78
C GLU A 4 10.02 -36.09 -21.05
N VAL A 5 9.78 -35.22 -20.06
CA VAL A 5 8.91 -34.06 -20.24
C VAL A 5 9.70 -33.09 -21.14
N PRO A 6 9.18 -32.72 -22.32
CA PRO A 6 9.87 -31.78 -23.19
C PRO A 6 10.12 -30.47 -22.45
N GLU A 7 11.32 -29.90 -22.59
CA GLU A 7 11.63 -28.58 -22.05
C GLU A 7 10.75 -27.52 -22.75
N VAL A 8 9.73 -27.04 -22.05
CA VAL A 8 8.78 -26.06 -22.57
C VAL A 8 9.25 -24.66 -22.15
N GLY A 9 10.12 -24.04 -22.96
CA GLY A 9 10.60 -22.67 -22.77
C GLY A 9 9.86 -21.66 -23.65
N TYR A 10 9.84 -20.39 -23.23
CA TYR A 10 9.49 -19.27 -24.10
C TYR A 10 10.76 -18.74 -24.75
N SER A 11 10.68 -18.35 -26.02
CA SER A 11 11.77 -17.70 -26.75
C SER A 11 11.33 -16.35 -27.28
N ASP A 12 12.28 -15.43 -27.47
CA ASP A 12 12.00 -14.07 -27.96
C ASP A 12 11.47 -14.07 -29.41
N ASP A 13 11.74 -15.15 -30.15
CA ASP A 13 11.35 -15.32 -31.56
C ASP A 13 9.90 -15.77 -31.76
N VAL A 14 9.21 -16.23 -30.70
CA VAL A 14 7.86 -16.79 -30.78
C VAL A 14 6.92 -16.01 -29.86
N SER A 15 6.20 -15.02 -30.44
CA SER A 15 5.19 -14.28 -29.70
C SER A 15 3.98 -15.17 -29.37
N LYS A 16 3.68 -15.34 -28.08
CA LYS A 16 2.45 -16.00 -27.58
C LYS A 16 1.58 -14.99 -26.85
N LEU A 17 1.07 -14.01 -27.61
CA LEU A 17 0.22 -12.95 -27.08
C LEU A 17 -1.01 -13.55 -26.38
N HIS A 18 -1.33 -13.04 -25.19
CA HIS A 18 -2.45 -13.48 -24.33
C HIS A 18 -2.30 -14.84 -23.64
N ASP A 19 -1.12 -15.46 -23.70
CA ASP A 19 -0.78 -16.58 -22.84
C ASP A 19 -0.22 -16.06 -21.50
N ALA A 20 -0.85 -16.47 -20.39
CA ALA A 20 -0.47 -15.98 -19.06
C ALA A 20 0.97 -16.36 -18.67
N GLY A 21 1.48 -17.49 -19.14
CA GLY A 21 2.86 -17.89 -18.90
C GLY A 21 3.85 -17.04 -19.69
N PHE A 22 3.52 -16.71 -20.94
CA PHE A 22 4.30 -15.79 -21.75
C PHE A 22 4.29 -14.36 -21.17
N ASP A 23 3.14 -13.88 -20.70
CA ASP A 23 3.01 -12.57 -20.03
C ASP A 23 3.83 -12.53 -18.73
N ALA A 24 3.86 -13.62 -17.96
CA ALA A 24 4.69 -13.75 -16.77
C ALA A 24 6.21 -13.76 -17.10
N TYR A 25 6.61 -14.44 -18.17
CA TYR A 25 7.98 -14.41 -18.68
C TYR A 25 8.41 -12.98 -19.04
N LEU A 26 7.60 -12.26 -19.82
CA LEU A 26 7.87 -10.87 -20.19
C LEU A 26 7.95 -9.96 -18.95
N THR A 27 7.02 -10.13 -18.01
CA THR A 27 7.00 -9.37 -16.75
C THR A 27 8.28 -9.59 -15.94
N SER A 28 8.75 -10.85 -15.84
CA SER A 28 10.00 -11.18 -15.15
C SER A 28 11.22 -10.57 -15.85
N THR A 29 11.28 -10.62 -17.18
CA THR A 29 12.35 -9.99 -17.96
C THR A 29 12.41 -8.48 -17.73
N VAL A 30 11.25 -7.80 -17.70
CA VAL A 30 11.18 -6.37 -17.35
C VAL A 30 11.67 -6.13 -15.93
N PHE A 31 11.27 -6.96 -14.97
CA PHE A 31 11.69 -6.85 -13.57
C PHE A 31 13.22 -6.96 -13.41
N VAL A 32 13.84 -7.98 -14.02
CA VAL A 32 15.31 -8.16 -13.97
C VAL A 32 16.04 -6.96 -14.56
N ASN A 33 15.56 -6.43 -15.69
CA ASN A 33 16.14 -5.24 -16.32
C ASN A 33 15.99 -3.98 -15.44
N LEU A 34 14.86 -3.82 -14.75
CA LEU A 34 14.65 -2.73 -13.79
C LEU A 34 15.58 -2.84 -12.59
N CYS A 35 15.82 -4.04 -12.06
CA CYS A 35 16.81 -4.26 -11.00
C CYS A 35 18.22 -3.83 -11.45
N ASN A 36 18.64 -4.23 -12.64
CA ASN A 36 19.94 -3.83 -13.20
C ASN A 36 20.05 -2.31 -13.37
N LEU A 37 19.00 -1.66 -13.88
CA LEU A 37 18.95 -0.21 -14.02
C LEU A 37 19.01 0.49 -12.65
N TYR A 38 18.23 0.00 -11.67
CA TYR A 38 18.22 0.54 -10.31
C TYR A 38 19.61 0.46 -9.68
N GLY A 39 20.30 -0.68 -9.80
CA GLY A 39 21.67 -0.85 -9.33
C GLY A 39 22.62 0.17 -9.94
N LYS A 40 22.56 0.36 -11.26
CA LYS A 40 23.36 1.37 -11.97
C LYS A 40 23.09 2.80 -11.48
N VAL A 41 21.82 3.18 -11.30
CA VAL A 41 21.42 4.52 -10.83
C VAL A 41 21.86 4.77 -9.39
N LYS A 42 21.85 3.74 -8.54
CA LYS A 42 22.27 3.82 -7.13
C LYS A 42 23.77 3.60 -6.91
N GLY A 43 24.53 3.29 -7.96
CA GLY A 43 25.96 2.99 -7.85
C GLY A 43 26.26 1.66 -7.15
N ILE A 44 25.30 0.74 -7.11
CA ILE A 44 25.46 -0.60 -6.55
C ILE A 44 26.25 -1.43 -7.58
N LYS A 45 27.41 -1.94 -7.17
CA LYS A 45 28.32 -2.72 -8.04
C LYS A 45 27.97 -4.20 -8.10
N GLU A 46 27.17 -4.64 -7.14
CA GLU A 46 26.76 -6.03 -6.95
C GLU A 46 25.52 -6.33 -7.77
N HIS A 47 25.35 -7.58 -8.18
CA HIS A 47 24.11 -8.03 -8.78
C HIS A 47 22.98 -7.97 -7.72
N ILE A 48 21.86 -7.32 -8.06
CA ILE A 48 20.72 -7.23 -7.16
C ILE A 48 19.98 -8.56 -7.16
N SER A 49 20.21 -9.36 -6.12
CA SER A 49 19.44 -10.57 -5.84
C SER A 49 17.99 -10.23 -5.47
N THR A 50 17.06 -11.15 -5.72
CA THR A 50 15.65 -11.04 -5.32
C THR A 50 15.50 -10.86 -3.81
N ASP A 51 16.39 -11.46 -3.03
CA ASP A 51 16.37 -11.40 -1.56
C ASP A 51 17.16 -10.20 -0.99
N SER A 52 17.62 -9.29 -1.85
CA SER A 52 18.43 -8.16 -1.41
C SER A 52 17.62 -7.15 -0.60
N ASP A 53 18.26 -6.55 0.41
CA ASP A 53 17.65 -5.49 1.21
C ASP A 53 17.17 -4.28 0.38
N HIS A 54 17.74 -4.10 -0.81
CA HIS A 54 17.36 -3.05 -1.75
C HIS A 54 15.93 -3.21 -2.29
N LEU A 55 15.45 -4.45 -2.41
CA LEU A 55 14.14 -4.78 -2.96
C LEU A 55 13.04 -4.90 -1.90
N LYS A 56 13.40 -5.09 -0.63
CA LYS A 56 12.45 -5.20 0.50
C LYS A 56 11.38 -4.09 0.54
N GLN A 57 11.73 -2.88 0.13
CA GLN A 57 10.79 -1.76 0.09
C GLN A 57 9.65 -1.91 -0.94
N PHE A 58 9.77 -2.84 -1.89
CA PHE A 58 8.79 -3.13 -2.94
C PHE A 58 8.04 -4.45 -2.70
N GLU A 59 8.48 -5.26 -1.76
CA GLU A 59 7.79 -6.50 -1.39
C GLU A 59 6.41 -6.21 -0.80
N ASN A 60 5.46 -7.10 -1.08
CA ASN A 60 4.10 -7.03 -0.55
C ASN A 60 3.39 -5.70 -0.84
N LYS A 61 3.75 -5.03 -1.94
CA LYS A 61 3.10 -3.83 -2.45
C LYS A 61 2.37 -4.13 -3.74
N LEU A 62 1.06 -3.90 -3.76
CA LEU A 62 0.23 -4.13 -4.93
C LEU A 62 -0.13 -2.80 -5.60
N TYR A 63 0.27 -2.64 -6.86
CA TYR A 63 -0.06 -1.45 -7.63
C TYR A 63 -1.56 -1.36 -7.97
N MET A 64 -2.16 -0.18 -7.80
CA MET A 64 -3.56 0.14 -8.01
C MET A 64 -3.70 1.30 -9.00
N ILE A 65 -4.20 0.99 -10.20
CA ILE A 65 -4.30 1.89 -11.37
C ILE A 65 -5.15 3.17 -11.13
N ARG A 66 -5.90 3.28 -10.02
CA ARG A 66 -6.78 4.43 -9.72
C ARG A 66 -6.66 4.98 -8.30
N TYR A 67 -5.58 4.65 -7.59
CA TYR A 67 -5.33 5.20 -6.27
C TYR A 67 -4.34 6.37 -6.39
N ASN A 68 -4.87 7.59 -6.27
CA ASN A 68 -4.16 8.81 -6.72
C ASN A 68 -3.03 9.28 -5.80
N GLU A 69 -2.98 8.82 -4.55
CA GLU A 69 -2.12 9.42 -3.52
C GLU A 69 -0.87 8.58 -3.25
N ASP A 70 -1.04 7.27 -3.08
CA ASP A 70 0.04 6.26 -3.09
C ASP A 70 -0.47 5.05 -3.87
N PRO A 71 -0.10 4.90 -5.16
CA PRO A 71 -0.72 3.92 -6.03
C PRO A 71 -0.36 2.48 -5.65
N CYS A 72 0.28 2.22 -4.51
CA CYS A 72 0.57 0.90 -4.01
C CYS A 72 -0.16 0.64 -2.69
N LEU A 73 -0.92 -0.46 -2.63
CA LEU A 73 -1.50 -1.00 -1.41
C LEU A 73 -0.44 -1.79 -0.64
N ASN A 74 -0.27 -1.53 0.66
CA ASN A 74 0.64 -2.28 1.53
C ASN A 74 -0.06 -3.52 2.11
N LEU A 75 0.39 -4.72 1.73
CA LEU A 75 -0.21 -5.98 2.19
C LEU A 75 0.36 -6.47 3.52
N SER A 76 1.55 -6.00 3.93
CA SER A 76 2.24 -6.48 5.13
C SER A 76 2.05 -5.61 6.37
N GLY A 77 1.25 -4.55 6.28
CA GLY A 77 1.09 -3.63 7.39
C GLY A 77 0.15 -2.47 7.09
N PRO A 78 0.07 -1.49 8.00
CA PRO A 78 -0.73 -0.30 7.76
C PRO A 78 -0.21 0.47 6.56
N GLU A 79 -1.12 1.14 5.86
CA GLU A 79 -0.76 2.04 4.78
C GLU A 79 0.20 3.13 5.25
N PRO A 80 1.21 3.51 4.44
CA PRO A 80 2.08 4.61 4.77
C PRO A 80 1.24 5.88 4.94
N GLN A 81 1.60 6.67 5.96
CA GLN A 81 0.89 7.90 6.23
C GLN A 81 1.16 8.92 5.12
N LEU A 82 0.16 9.16 4.27
CA LEU A 82 0.23 10.16 3.22
C LEU A 82 0.53 11.55 3.81
N GLN A 83 1.62 12.18 3.34
CA GLN A 83 2.03 13.50 3.84
C GLN A 83 1.18 14.63 3.26
N ARG A 84 0.03 14.88 3.87
CA ARG A 84 -0.91 15.95 3.49
C ARG A 84 -0.63 17.29 4.17
N SER A 85 0.62 17.54 4.55
CA SER A 85 1.04 18.80 5.19
C SER A 85 0.89 20.02 4.27
N HIS A 86 0.82 19.79 2.96
CA HIS A 86 0.67 20.80 1.91
C HIS A 86 -0.76 20.92 1.36
N VAL A 87 -1.72 20.24 2.00
CA VAL A 87 -3.13 20.21 1.58
C VAL A 87 -3.98 21.02 2.54
N TYR A 88 -4.91 21.80 1.99
CA TYR A 88 -5.82 22.67 2.72
C TYR A 88 -7.26 22.40 2.29
N HIS A 89 -8.17 22.44 3.26
CA HIS A 89 -9.61 22.50 3.00
C HIS A 89 -10.03 23.96 2.93
N ILE A 90 -10.79 24.33 1.89
CA ILE A 90 -11.42 25.64 1.80
C ILE A 90 -12.94 25.47 1.68
N THR A 91 -13.68 26.19 2.51
CA THR A 91 -15.13 26.42 2.39
C THR A 91 -15.34 27.84 1.87
N PHE A 92 -16.21 28.00 0.88
CA PHE A 92 -16.48 29.28 0.21
C PHE A 92 -17.96 29.38 -0.21
N PRO A 93 -18.46 30.59 -0.50
CA PRO A 93 -19.80 30.80 -1.06
C PRO A 93 -20.01 30.11 -2.42
N ALA A 94 -21.22 29.63 -2.69
CA ALA A 94 -21.51 28.82 -3.89
C ALA A 94 -21.29 29.56 -5.22
N GLU A 95 -21.29 30.89 -5.21
CA GLU A 95 -21.02 31.72 -6.39
C GLU A 95 -19.54 31.78 -6.77
N TRP A 96 -18.63 31.28 -5.92
CA TRP A 96 -17.19 31.34 -6.16
C TRP A 96 -16.76 30.39 -7.28
N LYS A 97 -15.86 30.90 -8.13
CA LYS A 97 -15.26 30.17 -9.23
C LYS A 97 -13.82 29.80 -8.91
N THR A 98 -13.24 28.93 -9.74
CA THR A 98 -11.84 28.49 -9.58
C THR A 98 -10.85 29.66 -9.54
N ILE A 99 -11.14 30.75 -10.25
CA ILE A 99 -10.32 31.97 -10.23
C ILE A 99 -10.29 32.63 -8.85
N ASP A 100 -11.42 32.66 -8.13
CA ASP A 100 -11.50 33.26 -6.79
C ASP A 100 -10.66 32.48 -5.79
N ILE A 101 -10.74 31.14 -5.86
CA ILE A 101 -9.87 30.25 -5.08
C ILE A 101 -8.40 30.49 -5.47
N THR A 102 -8.08 30.48 -6.76
CA THR A 102 -6.71 30.67 -7.25
C THR A 102 -6.13 32.01 -6.80
N ASN A 103 -6.93 33.07 -6.74
CA ASN A 103 -6.50 34.40 -6.28
C ASN A 103 -6.06 34.40 -4.81
N ILE A 104 -6.73 33.65 -3.93
CA ILE A 104 -6.30 33.47 -2.53
C ILE A 104 -4.89 32.87 -2.48
N PHE A 105 -4.62 31.91 -3.36
CA PHE A 105 -3.34 31.21 -3.43
C PHE A 105 -2.37 31.81 -4.45
N SER A 106 -2.64 33.02 -4.97
CA SER A 106 -1.79 33.69 -5.98
C SER A 106 -0.32 33.89 -5.58
N PRO A 107 0.07 33.99 -4.29
CA PRO A 107 1.49 33.99 -3.91
C PRO A 107 2.21 32.66 -4.19
N PHE A 108 1.47 31.59 -4.48
CA PHE A 108 1.98 30.25 -4.70
C PHE A 108 1.79 29.84 -6.16
N THR A 109 2.71 29.02 -6.67
CA THR A 109 2.66 28.53 -8.06
C THR A 109 2.26 27.07 -8.10
N ASN A 110 1.53 26.69 -9.15
CA ASN A 110 1.06 25.32 -9.42
C ASN A 110 0.20 24.76 -8.29
N VAL A 111 -0.87 25.47 -7.97
CA VAL A 111 -1.86 25.03 -6.99
C VAL A 111 -2.83 24.06 -7.67
N PHE A 112 -3.05 22.90 -7.05
CA PHE A 112 -4.02 21.92 -7.53
C PHE A 112 -5.32 22.04 -6.73
N ILE A 113 -6.44 22.25 -7.42
CA ILE A 113 -7.76 22.43 -6.82
C ILE A 113 -8.63 21.24 -7.20
N LYS A 114 -9.17 20.55 -6.19
CA LYS A 114 -10.11 19.45 -6.36
C LYS A 114 -11.39 19.77 -5.59
N TYR A 115 -12.46 20.06 -6.32
CA TYR A 115 -13.77 20.32 -5.73
C TYR A 115 -14.30 19.08 -5.01
N ILE A 116 -14.90 19.31 -3.85
CA ILE A 116 -15.64 18.31 -3.07
C ILE A 116 -17.13 18.48 -3.40
N ASN A 117 -17.61 19.72 -3.37
CA ASN A 117 -18.95 20.14 -3.76
C ASN A 117 -18.93 21.63 -4.15
N ASP A 118 -20.10 22.24 -4.35
CA ASP A 118 -20.25 23.63 -4.81
C ASP A 118 -19.77 24.69 -3.80
N THR A 119 -19.50 24.30 -2.55
CA THR A 119 -19.11 25.21 -1.46
C THR A 119 -17.80 24.82 -0.79
N SER A 120 -17.14 23.74 -1.25
CA SER A 120 -15.85 23.34 -0.69
C SER A 120 -14.95 22.60 -1.66
N ALA A 121 -13.64 22.77 -1.44
CA ALA A 121 -12.60 22.14 -2.24
C ALA A 121 -11.37 21.78 -1.40
N TRP A 122 -10.62 20.80 -1.90
CA TRP A 122 -9.25 20.55 -1.52
C TRP A 122 -8.31 21.40 -2.37
N VAL A 123 -7.33 22.02 -1.71
CA VAL A 123 -6.29 22.79 -2.36
C VAL A 123 -4.93 22.23 -1.94
N ALA A 124 -4.20 21.68 -2.90
CA ALA A 124 -2.86 21.16 -2.69
C ALA A 124 -1.82 22.13 -3.26
N LEU A 125 -0.86 22.52 -2.42
CA LEU A 125 0.32 23.27 -2.83
C LEU A 125 1.37 22.33 -3.41
N ARG A 126 2.34 22.89 -4.15
CA ARG A 126 3.38 22.09 -4.82
C ARG A 126 4.19 21.22 -3.86
N ASP A 127 4.57 21.79 -2.71
CA ASP A 127 5.47 21.14 -1.76
C ASP A 127 5.30 21.67 -0.33
N GLY A 128 6.04 21.06 0.60
CA GLY A 128 6.07 21.47 2.00
C GLY A 128 6.72 22.84 2.26
N SER A 129 7.50 23.38 1.32
CA SER A 129 8.08 24.72 1.46
C SER A 129 7.01 25.79 1.28
N GLN A 130 6.18 25.66 0.24
CA GLN A 130 5.01 26.52 0.03
C GLN A 130 4.01 26.39 1.19
N ALA A 131 3.80 25.18 1.72
CA ALA A 131 2.95 24.96 2.89
C ALA A 131 3.43 25.72 4.13
N LYS A 132 4.75 25.74 4.40
CA LYS A 132 5.33 26.52 5.50
C LYS A 132 5.08 28.02 5.33
N ALA A 133 5.23 28.54 4.11
CA ALA A 133 4.93 29.94 3.82
C ALA A 133 3.42 30.23 3.96
N MET A 134 2.56 29.34 3.49
CA MET A 134 1.10 29.43 3.62
C MET A 134 0.67 29.49 5.09
N ASN A 135 1.21 28.62 5.94
CA ASN A 135 0.90 28.61 7.37
C ASN A 135 1.29 29.92 8.09
N LYS A 136 2.28 30.66 7.59
CA LYS A 136 2.65 31.99 8.13
C LYS A 136 1.64 33.08 7.76
N ILE A 137 1.04 33.00 6.56
CA ILE A 137 0.09 34.01 6.08
C ILE A 137 -1.37 33.66 6.38
N LEU A 138 -1.65 32.39 6.69
CA LEU A 138 -2.99 31.85 6.93
C LEU A 138 -3.80 32.68 7.94
N PRO A 139 -3.26 33.10 9.11
CA PRO A 139 -4.05 33.92 10.06
C PRO A 139 -4.47 35.27 9.48
N LYS A 140 -3.63 35.87 8.62
CA LYS A 140 -3.93 37.14 7.96
C LYS A 140 -5.02 36.97 6.89
N LEU A 141 -4.94 35.88 6.12
CA LEU A 141 -5.94 35.56 5.09
C LEU A 141 -7.31 35.29 5.72
N GLN A 142 -7.36 34.53 6.82
CA GLN A 142 -8.61 34.27 7.56
C GLN A 142 -9.21 35.57 8.14
N ALA A 143 -8.37 36.50 8.63
CA ALA A 143 -8.86 37.79 9.11
C ALA A 143 -9.41 38.69 7.99
N LEU A 144 -8.81 38.61 6.80
CA LEU A 144 -9.20 39.39 5.63
C LEU A 144 -10.50 38.87 4.99
N HIS A 145 -10.63 37.55 4.86
CA HIS A 145 -11.75 36.90 4.19
C HIS A 145 -12.66 36.22 5.22
N LYS A 146 -13.66 36.96 5.71
CA LYS A 146 -14.60 36.44 6.74
C LYS A 146 -15.62 35.43 6.19
N ASN A 147 -15.82 35.41 4.87
CA ASN A 147 -16.78 34.53 4.19
C ASN A 147 -16.17 33.19 3.76
N ILE A 148 -14.89 32.95 4.05
CA ILE A 148 -14.24 31.68 3.77
C ILE A 148 -13.76 31.03 5.06
N ILE A 149 -13.71 29.70 5.04
CA ILE A 149 -13.05 28.92 6.09
C ILE A 149 -11.91 28.17 5.42
N LEU A 150 -10.67 28.51 5.79
CA LEU A 150 -9.48 27.89 5.23
C LEU A 150 -8.70 27.17 6.33
N LEU A 151 -8.62 25.84 6.26
CA LEU A 151 -8.02 25.01 7.30
C LEU A 151 -6.95 24.07 6.72
N PRO A 152 -5.82 23.87 7.42
CA PRO A 152 -4.90 22.79 7.08
C PRO A 152 -5.62 21.44 7.16
N TRP A 153 -5.26 20.50 6.27
CA TRP A 153 -5.88 19.16 6.22
C TRP A 153 -5.92 18.46 7.59
N SER A 154 -4.83 18.56 8.35
CA SER A 154 -4.70 17.94 9.68
C SER A 154 -5.67 18.50 10.72
N VAL A 155 -6.09 19.76 10.58
CA VAL A 155 -7.07 20.40 11.48
C VAL A 155 -8.47 19.98 11.07
N TYR A 156 -8.80 20.13 9.78
CA TYR A 156 -10.10 19.74 9.24
C TYR A 156 -10.45 18.28 9.54
N TYR A 157 -9.49 17.37 9.40
CA TYR A 157 -9.73 15.94 9.65
C TYR A 157 -10.01 15.64 11.13
N LYS A 158 -9.37 16.36 12.06
CA LYS A 158 -9.65 16.22 13.50
C LYS A 158 -11.05 16.74 13.84
N ASP A 159 -11.43 17.86 13.27
CA ASP A 159 -12.73 18.49 13.52
C ASP A 159 -13.88 17.62 12.97
N THR A 160 -13.70 17.04 11.78
CA THR A 160 -14.69 16.13 11.14
C THR A 160 -14.79 14.78 11.84
N CYS A 161 -13.67 14.19 12.30
CA CYS A 161 -13.72 12.97 13.12
C CYS A 161 -14.44 13.20 14.46
N THR A 162 -14.26 14.37 15.07
CA THR A 162 -14.88 14.70 16.37
C THR A 162 -16.39 14.96 16.23
N THR A 163 -16.81 15.60 15.15
CA THR A 163 -18.24 15.87 14.89
C THR A 163 -19.01 14.62 14.49
N ASN A 164 -18.41 13.72 13.69
CA ASN A 164 -19.04 12.45 13.31
C ASN A 164 -19.09 11.42 14.45
N ALA A 165 -18.24 11.53 15.48
CA ALA A 165 -18.32 10.70 16.69
C ALA A 165 -19.55 11.03 17.57
N SER A 166 -20.19 12.18 17.36
CA SER A 166 -21.34 12.64 18.16
C SER A 166 -22.69 12.18 17.58
N THR A 167 -22.71 11.60 16.38
CA THR A 167 -23.93 11.09 15.73
C THR A 167 -23.68 9.73 15.11
N THR A 168 -23.52 8.70 15.95
CA THR A 168 -23.93 7.35 15.57
C THR A 168 -24.37 6.53 16.78
N THR A 169 -25.68 6.37 16.84
CA THR A 169 -26.47 5.33 17.50
C THR A 169 -25.70 4.04 17.76
N LYS A 170 -25.69 3.60 19.02
CA LYS A 170 -25.23 2.27 19.46
C LYS A 170 -25.90 1.20 18.60
N ARG A 171 -25.21 0.71 17.57
CA ARG A 171 -25.59 -0.54 16.90
C ARG A 171 -25.16 -1.65 17.85
N LYS A 172 -26.13 -2.32 18.47
CA LYS A 172 -25.93 -3.48 19.34
C LYS A 172 -25.33 -4.60 18.49
N ILE A 173 -24.01 -4.75 18.53
CA ILE A 173 -23.34 -5.95 18.09
C ILE A 173 -23.73 -7.02 19.12
N SER A 174 -24.55 -7.99 18.72
CA SER A 174 -24.71 -9.21 19.50
C SER A 174 -23.38 -9.94 19.45
N ASN A 175 -22.69 -10.01 20.58
CA ASN A 175 -21.53 -10.88 20.76
C ASN A 175 -21.95 -12.32 20.42
N CYS A 176 -21.43 -12.88 19.34
CA CYS A 176 -21.29 -14.32 19.21
C CYS A 176 -19.93 -14.69 19.80
N SER A 177 -19.92 -14.91 21.11
CA SER A 177 -18.83 -15.62 21.78
C SER A 177 -19.03 -17.11 21.55
N SER A 178 -18.32 -17.68 20.58
CA SER A 178 -18.12 -19.13 20.54
C SER A 178 -16.91 -19.49 21.40
N SER A 179 -17.15 -19.77 22.67
CA SER A 179 -16.22 -20.54 23.51
C SER A 179 -16.17 -22.00 23.04
N PRO A 180 -15.02 -22.68 23.12
CA PRO A 180 -14.96 -24.11 22.83
C PRO A 180 -15.63 -24.90 23.96
N PRO A 181 -16.49 -25.90 23.67
CA PRO A 181 -17.02 -26.78 24.71
C PRO A 181 -15.91 -27.70 25.24
N LYS A 182 -15.67 -27.65 26.55
CA LYS A 182 -15.06 -28.74 27.30
C LYS A 182 -16.20 -29.56 27.89
N ASP A 183 -16.31 -30.82 27.50
CA ASP A 183 -17.02 -31.83 28.30
C ASP A 183 -16.10 -33.05 28.43
N ASN A 184 -15.59 -33.24 29.64
CA ASN A 184 -15.19 -34.55 30.16
C ASN A 184 -16.49 -35.29 30.55
N VAL A 185 -16.56 -36.61 30.33
CA VAL A 185 -16.92 -37.61 31.36
C VAL A 185 -16.71 -39.05 30.83
N ASP A 186 -15.91 -39.76 31.63
CA ASP A 186 -15.78 -41.18 31.96
C ASP A 186 -15.50 -42.31 30.96
N SER A 187 -14.26 -42.81 31.11
CA SER A 187 -13.86 -44.16 31.58
C SER A 187 -14.69 -45.38 31.17
N SER A 188 -14.06 -46.24 30.37
CA SER A 188 -14.03 -47.69 30.63
C SER A 188 -12.69 -48.27 30.16
N ILE A 189 -12.10 -49.04 31.08
CA ILE A 189 -10.80 -49.69 31.05
C ILE A 189 -10.88 -50.96 30.21
N ALA A 190 -9.88 -51.20 29.36
CA ALA A 190 -9.34 -52.54 29.11
C ALA A 190 -7.91 -52.39 28.58
N GLU A 191 -6.94 -52.78 29.41
CA GLU A 191 -5.55 -53.05 29.03
C GLU A 191 -5.50 -54.35 28.20
N ASP A 192 -4.69 -54.38 27.14
CA ASP A 192 -3.90 -55.57 26.82
C ASP A 192 -2.65 -55.18 26.02
N SER A 193 -1.67 -56.08 26.04
CA SER A 193 -0.23 -55.85 26.14
C SER A 193 0.54 -56.13 24.83
N SER A 194 1.84 -55.84 24.86
CA SER A 194 2.96 -56.40 24.04
C SER A 194 3.02 -55.96 22.57
N ASP A 195 4.16 -55.87 21.88
CA ASP A 195 5.60 -55.77 22.16
C ASP A 195 6.24 -55.49 20.77
N ASP A 196 7.55 -55.15 20.78
CA ASP A 196 8.53 -55.30 19.69
C ASP A 196 8.80 -54.17 18.66
N HIS A 197 10.02 -53.62 18.80
CA HIS A 197 11.12 -53.52 17.82
C HIS A 197 10.76 -53.38 16.33
N ASP A 198 11.36 -52.48 15.54
CA ASP A 198 12.81 -52.38 15.35
C ASP A 198 13.20 -51.07 14.63
N GLY A 199 14.39 -50.56 14.94
CA GLY A 199 14.98 -49.42 14.25
C GLY A 199 15.90 -49.84 13.11
N HIS A 200 16.15 -48.95 12.14
CA HIS A 200 17.44 -48.83 11.43
C HIS A 200 17.49 -47.58 10.52
N THR A 201 18.39 -46.64 10.86
CA THR A 201 19.24 -45.88 9.91
C THR A 201 20.61 -46.59 9.91
N PRO A 202 21.52 -46.48 8.91
CA PRO A 202 22.02 -45.29 8.19
C PRO A 202 22.11 -45.54 6.65
N GLU A 203 22.59 -44.69 5.72
CA GLU A 203 23.96 -44.18 5.55
C GLU A 203 24.07 -43.30 4.27
N LYS A 204 25.25 -42.70 4.11
CA LYS A 204 25.74 -41.53 3.36
C LYS A 204 26.24 -41.79 1.91
N VAL A 205 26.34 -40.69 1.12
CA VAL A 205 27.36 -40.35 0.06
C VAL A 205 27.12 -40.89 -1.39
N PRO A 206 27.63 -40.30 -2.53
CA PRO A 206 28.48 -39.10 -2.79
C PRO A 206 27.99 -38.07 -3.85
N ARG A 207 28.71 -36.92 -3.87
CA ARG A 207 28.84 -35.95 -4.98
C ARG A 207 29.43 -36.56 -6.26
N ILE A 208 28.96 -36.13 -7.42
CA ILE A 208 29.68 -36.23 -8.71
C ILE A 208 29.65 -34.87 -9.42
N SER A 209 30.85 -34.35 -9.71
CA SER A 209 31.11 -33.32 -10.70
C SER A 209 31.40 -33.97 -12.06
N ARG A 210 31.00 -33.31 -13.16
CA ARG A 210 31.60 -33.31 -14.52
C ARG A 210 30.62 -32.56 -15.46
N GLY A 211 31.05 -31.73 -16.40
CA GLY A 211 32.37 -31.34 -16.85
C GLY A 211 32.29 -30.09 -17.72
#